data_AF-A0A2T1APE1-F1
#
_entry.id   AF-A0A2T1APE1-F1
#
_cell.length_a   1.000
_cell.length_b   1.000
_cell.length_c   1.000
_cell.angle_alpha   90.00
_cell.angle_beta   90.00
_cell.angle_gamma   90.00
#
_symmetry.space_group_name_H-M   'P 1'
#
loop_
_entity.id
_entity.type
_entity.pdbx_description
1 polymer ?
#
loop_
_entity_poly.entity_id
_entity_poly.type
_entity_poly.pdbx_seq_one_letter_code
_entity_poly.pdbx_strand_id
1 'polypeptide(L)'
;MADHQKYQNGDTDLDALFAEARQARPDLPDRLMSTITAAAATEQARWSAPAPARRRPPLGVLLAALGGWPAVGGLVAASCTGLWIGVAGPEAVFTAPGVSALAATPTVSSEYAAYETFDLATVMAEDMQ
;
A
#
# COMPACT_ATOMS: atom_id res chain seq x y z
N MET A 1 -32.15 8.62 -14.33
CA MET A 1 -31.50 7.36 -14.78
C MET A 1 -30.99 7.51 -16.22
N ALA A 2 -30.24 8.57 -16.56
CA ALA A 2 -29.79 8.84 -17.94
C ALA A 2 -28.32 9.29 -18.06
N ASP A 3 -27.62 9.59 -16.96
CA ASP A 3 -26.23 10.08 -17.03
C ASP A 3 -25.16 8.98 -17.12
N HIS A 4 -25.43 7.76 -16.65
CA HIS A 4 -24.44 6.68 -16.66
C HIS A 4 -24.16 6.08 -18.05
N GLN A 5 -25.09 6.23 -19.01
CA GLN A 5 -24.93 5.70 -20.37
C GLN A 5 -23.86 6.45 -21.18
N LYS A 6 -23.65 7.75 -20.93
CA LYS A 6 -22.63 8.52 -21.66
C LYS A 6 -21.20 8.08 -21.33
N TYR A 7 -20.95 7.72 -20.07
CA TYR A 7 -19.63 7.26 -19.63
C TYR A 7 -19.32 5.84 -20.12
N GLN A 8 -20.29 4.91 -20.06
CA GLN A 8 -20.10 3.54 -20.58
C GLN A 8 -19.83 3.50 -22.09
N ASN A 9 -20.50 4.37 -22.86
CA ASN A 9 -20.25 4.46 -24.30
C ASN A 9 -18.88 5.07 -24.61
N GLY A 10 -18.41 6.02 -23.80
CA GLY A 10 -17.08 6.61 -23.94
C GLY A 10 -15.95 5.60 -23.66
N ASP A 11 -16.07 4.80 -22.61
CA ASP A 11 -15.08 3.76 -22.29
C ASP A 11 -15.04 2.68 -23.38
N THR A 12 -16.19 2.28 -23.92
CA THR A 12 -16.29 1.28 -25.00
C THR A 12 -15.69 1.78 -26.32
N ASP A 13 -15.87 3.07 -26.63
CA ASP A 13 -15.30 3.71 -27.83
C ASP A 13 -13.77 3.84 -27.72
N LEU A 14 -13.26 4.22 -26.55
CA LEU A 14 -11.81 4.23 -26.27
C LEU A 14 -11.19 2.84 -26.37
N ASP A 15 -11.85 1.82 -25.83
CA ASP A 15 -11.38 0.44 -25.94
C ASP A 15 -11.31 -0.03 -27.40
N ALA A 16 -12.25 0.36 -28.24
CA ALA A 16 -12.21 0.08 -29.68
C ALA A 16 -11.03 0.77 -30.37
N LEU A 17 -10.79 2.05 -30.07
CA LEU A 17 -9.63 2.81 -30.58
C LEU A 17 -8.29 2.22 -30.11
N PHE A 18 -8.21 1.78 -28.86
CA PHE A 18 -7.01 1.11 -28.34
C PHE A 18 -6.80 -0.28 -28.95
N ALA A 19 -7.86 -1.01 -29.24
CA ALA A 19 -7.78 -2.30 -29.92
C ALA A 19 -7.24 -2.14 -31.35
N GLU A 20 -7.71 -1.13 -32.08
CA GLU A 20 -7.20 -0.77 -33.41
C GLU A 20 -5.72 -0.37 -33.37
N ALA A 21 -5.34 0.50 -32.43
CA ALA A 21 -3.95 0.93 -32.26
C ALA A 21 -2.98 -0.22 -31.91
N ARG A 22 -3.44 -1.25 -31.17
CA ARG A 22 -2.64 -2.46 -30.89
C ARG A 22 -2.42 -3.32 -32.13
N GLN A 23 -3.41 -3.40 -33.02
CA GLN A 23 -3.30 -4.15 -34.28
C GLN A 23 -2.39 -3.44 -35.27
N ALA A 24 -2.42 -2.10 -35.31
CA ALA A 24 -1.60 -1.27 -36.19
C ALA A 24 -0.20 -0.96 -35.61
N ARG A 25 0.40 -1.89 -34.83
CA ARG A 25 1.69 -1.64 -34.20
C ARG A 25 2.80 -1.62 -35.27
N PRO A 26 3.49 -0.49 -35.49
CA PRO A 26 4.63 -0.45 -36.39
C PRO A 26 5.77 -1.28 -35.81
N ASP A 27 6.51 -1.97 -36.67
CA ASP A 27 7.74 -2.64 -36.24
C ASP A 27 8.74 -1.61 -35.70
N LEU A 28 9.35 -1.93 -34.56
CA LEU A 28 10.32 -1.05 -33.92
C LEU A 28 11.63 -1.12 -34.72
N PRO A 29 12.13 -0.02 -35.31
CA PRO A 29 13.33 -0.07 -36.14
C PRO A 29 14.55 -0.43 -35.29
N ASP A 30 15.41 -1.32 -35.78
CA ASP A 30 16.59 -1.82 -35.05
C ASP A 30 17.50 -0.70 -34.54
N ARG A 31 17.60 0.40 -35.31
CA ARG A 31 18.36 1.59 -34.92
C ARG A 31 17.80 2.25 -33.66
N LEU A 32 16.48 2.32 -33.51
CA LEU A 32 15.85 2.90 -32.33
C LEU A 32 16.09 2.01 -31.12
N MET A 33 15.95 0.68 -31.28
CA MET A 33 16.22 -0.27 -30.20
C MET A 33 17.67 -0.18 -29.72
N SER A 34 18.64 -0.14 -30.63
CA SER A 34 20.07 0.00 -30.27
C SER A 34 20.39 1.36 -29.62
N THR A 35 19.71 2.42 -30.02
CA THR A 35 19.87 3.73 -29.40
C THR A 35 19.31 3.75 -27.98
N ILE A 36 18.13 3.14 -27.76
CA ILE A 36 17.51 3.04 -26.42
C ILE A 36 18.39 2.22 -25.49
N THR A 37 18.91 1.07 -25.94
CA THR A 37 19.76 0.22 -25.09
C THR A 37 21.09 0.89 -24.78
N ALA A 38 21.70 1.58 -25.73
CA ALA A 38 22.91 2.37 -25.49
C ALA A 38 22.66 3.52 -24.49
N ALA A 39 21.56 4.25 -24.65
CA ALA A 39 21.18 5.32 -23.72
C ALA A 39 20.90 4.77 -22.31
N ALA A 40 20.18 3.66 -22.21
CA ALA A 40 19.92 2.99 -20.93
C ALA A 40 21.22 2.54 -20.26
N ALA A 41 22.15 1.93 -21.01
CA ALA A 41 23.45 1.54 -20.48
C ALA A 41 24.26 2.74 -19.97
N THR A 42 24.23 3.88 -20.67
CA THR A 42 24.91 5.10 -20.19
C THR A 42 24.30 5.65 -18.91
N GLU A 43 22.97 5.59 -18.73
CA GLU A 43 22.32 6.08 -17.51
C GLU A 43 22.49 5.10 -16.34
N GLN A 44 22.42 3.78 -16.60
CA GLN A 44 22.75 2.75 -15.60
C GLN A 44 24.18 2.90 -15.09
N ALA A 45 25.13 3.18 -15.98
CA ALA A 45 26.52 3.45 -15.58
C ALA A 45 26.63 4.71 -14.70
N ARG A 46 25.82 5.75 -14.94
CA ARG A 46 25.77 6.96 -14.10
C ARG A 46 25.16 6.71 -12.73
N TRP A 47 24.14 5.87 -12.63
CA TRP A 47 23.53 5.50 -11.35
C TRP A 47 24.42 4.55 -10.55
N SER A 48 25.15 3.66 -11.22
CA SER A 48 26.10 2.76 -10.59
C SER A 48 27.44 3.43 -10.26
N ALA A 49 27.73 4.58 -10.86
CA ALA A 49 28.93 5.34 -10.51
C ALA A 49 28.86 5.74 -9.02
N PRO A 50 29.89 5.42 -8.22
CA PRO A 50 29.95 5.85 -6.84
C PRO A 50 29.82 7.38 -6.82
N ALA A 51 28.77 7.89 -6.17
CA ALA A 51 28.64 9.32 -5.97
C ALA A 51 29.91 9.82 -5.25
N PRO A 52 30.52 10.93 -5.69
CA PRO A 52 31.69 11.47 -5.01
C PRO A 52 31.36 11.64 -3.52
N ALA A 53 32.26 11.17 -2.65
CA ALA A 53 32.09 11.18 -1.20
C ALA A 53 32.01 12.62 -0.66
N ARG A 54 30.87 13.28 -0.88
CA ARG A 54 30.55 14.57 -0.32
C ARG A 54 30.22 14.30 1.14
N ARG A 55 30.89 15.01 2.05
CA ARG A 55 30.58 14.98 3.49
C ARG A 55 29.11 15.35 3.67
N ARG A 56 28.24 14.35 3.78
CA ARG A 56 26.81 14.55 4.06
C ARG A 56 26.67 14.87 5.55
N PRO A 57 25.79 15.81 5.93
CA PRO A 57 25.47 16.03 7.34
C PRO A 57 24.91 14.73 7.93
N PRO A 58 25.07 14.47 9.25
CA PRO A 58 24.63 13.22 9.87
C PRO A 58 23.13 12.95 9.65
N LEU A 59 22.30 14.00 9.66
CA LEU A 59 20.88 13.93 9.29
C LEU A 59 20.63 13.47 7.85
N GLY A 60 21.47 13.88 6.90
CA GLY A 60 21.37 13.49 5.50
C GLY A 60 21.77 12.02 5.25
N VAL A 61 22.62 11.45 6.10
CA VAL A 61 22.93 10.01 6.09
C VAL A 61 21.75 9.21 6.63
N LEU A 62 21.13 9.66 7.72
CA LEU A 62 19.95 9.03 8.30
C LEU A 62 18.76 9.05 7.32
N LEU A 63 18.49 10.20 6.71
CA LEU A 63 17.44 10.34 5.70
C LEU A 63 17.71 9.48 4.46
N ALA A 64 18.95 9.40 3.99
CA ALA A 64 19.31 8.51 2.88
C ALA A 64 19.12 7.02 3.23
N ALA A 65 19.42 6.62 4.47
CA ALA A 65 19.20 5.26 4.96
C ALA A 65 17.71 4.91 5.12
N LEU A 66 16.85 5.88 5.46
CA LEU A 66 15.41 5.71 5.57
C LEU A 66 14.66 5.71 4.22
N GLY A 67 15.36 5.93 3.09
CA GLY A 67 14.78 5.94 1.75
C GLY A 67 14.77 7.31 1.05
N GLY A 68 15.33 8.34 1.66
CA GLY A 68 15.50 9.68 1.09
C GLY A 68 14.24 10.55 1.18
N TRP A 69 13.99 11.35 0.14
CA TRP A 69 12.81 12.21 0.03
C TRP A 69 11.44 11.52 0.23
N PRO A 70 11.19 10.26 -0.20
CA PRO A 70 9.91 9.60 0.09
C PRO A 70 9.69 9.38 1.59
N ALA A 71 10.76 9.15 2.38
CA ALA A 71 10.64 9.05 3.83
C ALA A 71 10.18 10.37 4.47
N VAL A 72 10.65 11.51 3.94
CA VAL A 72 10.19 12.84 4.36
C VAL A 72 8.72 13.04 4.01
N GLY A 73 8.29 12.62 2.82
CA GLY A 73 6.89 12.64 2.41
C GLY A 73 6.00 11.82 3.35
N GLY A 74 6.44 10.62 3.72
CA GLY A 74 5.75 9.76 4.69
C GLY A 74 5.66 10.39 6.09
N LEU A 75 6.74 11.02 6.56
CA LEU A 75 6.76 11.72 7.86
C LEU A 75 5.76 12.88 7.90
N VAL A 76 5.71 13.68 6.84
CA VAL A 76 4.76 14.80 6.71
C VAL A 76 3.33 14.27 6.66
N ALA A 77 3.07 13.24 5.86
CA ALA A 77 1.75 12.61 5.80
C ALA A 77 1.32 12.05 7.17
N ALA A 78 2.20 11.32 7.87
CA ALA A 78 1.92 10.80 9.20
C ALA A 78 1.62 11.91 10.22
N SER A 79 2.35 13.03 10.15
CA SER A 79 2.12 14.20 10.99
C SER A 79 0.76 14.85 10.68
N CYS A 80 0.41 14.98 9.40
CA CYS A 80 -0.88 15.53 8.96
C CYS A 80 -2.04 14.62 9.38
N THR A 81 -1.89 13.31 9.24
CA THR A 81 -2.86 12.31 9.71
C THR A 81 -3.02 12.35 11.22
N GLY A 82 -1.94 12.46 11.98
CA GLY A 82 -2.00 12.60 13.44
C GLY A 82 -2.74 13.87 13.88
N LEU A 83 -2.50 15.00 13.19
CA LEU A 83 -3.24 16.24 13.43
C LEU A 83 -4.73 16.10 13.05
N TRP A 84 -5.04 15.47 11.93
CA TRP A 84 -6.41 15.23 11.49
C TRP A 84 -7.19 14.37 12.49
N ILE A 85 -6.59 13.27 12.96
CA ILE A 85 -7.16 12.39 13.99
C ILE A 85 -7.39 13.16 15.30
N GLY A 86 -6.43 13.99 15.73
CA GLY A 86 -6.54 14.77 16.96
C GLY A 86 -7.65 15.82 16.93
N VAL A 87 -7.90 16.44 15.76
CA VAL A 87 -8.93 17.48 15.59
C VAL A 87 -10.33 16.89 15.40
N ALA A 88 -10.45 15.75 14.70
CA ALA A 88 -11.75 15.23 14.27
C ALA A 88 -12.54 14.48 15.35
N GLY A 89 -11.96 14.24 16.53
CA GLY A 89 -12.59 13.44 17.58
C GLY A 89 -12.67 11.95 17.22
N PRO A 90 -12.82 11.05 18.21
CA PRO A 90 -12.77 9.60 17.98
C PRO A 90 -13.84 9.09 16.99
N GLU A 91 -15.02 9.69 16.99
CA GLU A 91 -16.13 9.40 16.08
C GLU A 91 -15.76 9.45 14.59
N ALA A 92 -14.92 10.40 14.15
CA ALA A 92 -14.51 10.49 12.75
C ALA A 92 -13.55 9.37 12.33
N VAL A 93 -12.75 8.84 13.26
CA VAL A 93 -11.78 7.76 13.01
C VAL A 93 -12.46 6.40 12.91
N PHE A 94 -13.47 6.15 13.75
CA PHE A 94 -14.22 4.88 13.73
C PHE A 94 -15.12 4.73 12.51
N THR A 95 -15.50 5.83 11.87
CA THR A 95 -16.33 5.83 10.65
C THR A 95 -15.51 5.73 9.37
N ALA A 96 -14.17 5.76 9.46
CA ALA A 96 -13.28 5.66 8.30
C ALA A 96 -13.29 4.23 7.73
N PRO A 97 -13.48 4.06 6.41
CA PRO A 97 -13.52 2.74 5.79
C PRO A 97 -12.19 2.01 6.01
N GLY A 98 -12.26 0.82 6.61
CA GLY A 98 -11.10 -0.04 6.92
C GLY A 98 -10.67 -0.06 8.39
N VAL A 99 -10.95 0.99 9.17
CA VAL A 99 -10.64 1.00 10.62
C VAL A 99 -11.53 0.01 11.36
N SER A 100 -12.79 -0.15 10.94
CA SER A 100 -13.74 -1.13 11.50
C SER A 100 -13.26 -2.58 11.32
N ALA A 101 -12.52 -2.88 10.26
CA ALA A 101 -11.93 -4.20 10.02
C ALA A 101 -10.71 -4.47 10.92
N LEU A 102 -10.01 -3.41 11.35
CA LEU A 102 -8.91 -3.49 12.32
C LEU A 102 -9.43 -3.57 13.76
N ALA A 103 -10.56 -2.92 14.03
CA ALA A 103 -11.28 -2.95 15.31
C ALA A 103 -12.13 -4.22 15.49
N ALA A 104 -12.31 -5.02 14.43
CA ALA A 104 -12.73 -6.39 14.56
C ALA A 104 -11.59 -7.16 15.24
N THR A 105 -11.53 -7.10 16.57
CA THR A 105 -10.89 -8.14 17.35
C THR A 105 -11.41 -9.46 16.80
N PRO A 106 -10.54 -10.42 16.43
CA PRO A 106 -11.03 -11.77 16.24
C PRO A 106 -11.69 -12.11 17.57
N THR A 107 -13.02 -12.17 17.59
CA THR A 107 -13.76 -12.81 18.66
C THR A 107 -13.17 -14.21 18.67
N VAL A 108 -12.23 -14.45 19.58
CA VAL A 108 -11.76 -15.79 19.87
C VAL A 108 -13.05 -16.53 20.17
N SER A 109 -13.42 -17.45 19.27
CA SER A 109 -14.70 -18.14 19.34
C SER A 109 -14.86 -18.59 20.78
N SER A 110 -15.96 -18.17 21.41
CA SER A 110 -16.37 -18.51 22.78
C SER A 110 -16.73 -20.00 22.87
N GLU A 111 -15.85 -20.83 22.33
CA GLU A 111 -15.99 -22.26 22.20
C GLU A 111 -15.06 -22.89 23.25
N TYR A 112 -13.86 -22.33 23.48
CA TYR A 112 -12.93 -22.83 24.51
C TYR A 112 -13.38 -22.61 25.97
N ALA A 113 -14.21 -21.60 26.26
CA ALA A 113 -14.67 -21.31 27.63
C ALA A 113 -15.72 -22.32 28.15
N ALA A 114 -16.41 -23.02 27.26
CA ALA A 114 -17.40 -24.03 27.64
C ALA A 114 -16.76 -25.34 28.12
N TYR A 115 -15.53 -25.63 27.68
CA TYR A 115 -14.85 -26.89 27.97
C TYR A 115 -14.15 -26.91 29.34
N GLU A 116 -13.75 -25.76 29.89
CA GLU A 116 -13.13 -25.72 31.23
C GLU A 116 -14.13 -25.77 32.39
N THR A 117 -15.40 -25.40 32.17
CA THR A 117 -16.39 -25.32 33.26
C THR A 117 -16.95 -26.69 33.68
N PHE A 118 -16.92 -27.69 32.79
CA PHE A 118 -17.58 -28.98 33.04
C PHE A 118 -16.75 -30.04 33.76
N ASP A 119 -15.45 -29.83 33.99
CA ASP A 119 -14.59 -30.85 34.62
C ASP A 119 -14.27 -30.54 36.10
N LEU A 120 -14.13 -29.27 36.46
CA LEU A 120 -13.82 -28.86 37.85
C LEU A 120 -14.96 -29.10 38.85
N ALA A 121 -16.22 -28.98 38.41
CA ALA A 121 -17.37 -29.21 39.28
C ALA A 121 -17.57 -30.70 39.61
N THR A 122 -17.23 -31.61 38.69
CA THR A 122 -17.28 -33.06 38.89
C THR A 122 -16.13 -33.54 39.76
N VAL A 123 -14.90 -33.08 39.50
CA VAL A 123 -13.72 -33.44 40.31
C VAL A 123 -13.83 -32.93 41.75
N MET A 124 -14.40 -31.75 41.98
CA MET A 124 -14.67 -31.23 43.34
C MET A 124 -15.83 -31.94 44.05
N ALA A 125 -16.76 -32.53 43.31
CA ALA A 125 -17.85 -33.32 43.88
C ALA A 125 -17.38 -34.73 44.27
N GLU A 126 -16.38 -35.29 43.59
CA GLU A 126 -15.82 -36.62 43.88
C GLU A 126 -14.89 -36.64 45.11
N ASP A 127 -14.27 -35.51 45.47
CA ASP A 127 -13.40 -35.38 46.66
C ASP A 127 -14.17 -35.18 48.00
N MET A 128 -15.51 -35.02 47.94
CA MET A 128 -16.36 -34.83 49.13
C MET A 128 -17.22 -36.04 49.53
N GLN A 129 -16.99 -37.23 48.94
CA GLN A 129 -17.57 -38.50 49.39
C GLN A 129 -16.53 -39.44 49.98
#